data_AF-A0A2M7XQJ7-F1
#
_entry.id   AF-A0A2M7XQJ7-F1
#
_cell.length_a   1.000
_cell.length_b   1.000
_cell.length_c   1.000
_cell.angle_alpha   90.00
_cell.angle_beta   90.00
_cell.angle_gamma   90.00
#
_symmetry.space_group_name_H-M   'P 1'
#
loop_
_entity.id
_entity.type
_entity.pdbx_description
1 polymer ?
#
loop_
_entity_poly.entity_id
_entity_poly.type
_entity_poly.pdbx_seq_one_letter_code
_entity_poly.pdbx_strand_id
1 'polypeptide(L)'
;MVEMHQDRVINTCYRFLKSREDATDVAQEVFMQVYKSLDDFRGESQLSTWIYRISVTKSLDFIRRKNRQRRLGSVKTILGLGSELNDLPDNSGSTPEGDFDDAERGRILSWAVSKLPESQRVAITLSNYESYTNQEIADILQTSVSAVEALLHRGRKNLGSRLQKYFTTGLK
;
A
#
# COMPACT_ATOMS: atom_id res chain seq x y z
N MET A 1 2.17 23.39 -16.53
CA MET A 1 3.19 22.49 -15.94
C MET A 1 2.83 22.01 -14.54
N VAL A 2 2.30 22.88 -13.65
CA VAL A 2 1.85 22.48 -12.29
C VAL A 2 0.69 21.47 -12.33
N GLU A 3 -0.33 21.70 -13.17
CA GLU A 3 -1.51 20.82 -13.28
C GLU A 3 -1.20 19.37 -13.72
N MET A 4 -0.28 19.17 -14.68
CA MET A 4 0.08 17.81 -15.13
C MET A 4 0.82 17.00 -14.06
N HIS A 5 1.62 17.66 -13.21
CA HIS A 5 2.25 17.00 -12.06
C HIS A 5 1.24 16.75 -10.94
N GLN A 6 0.25 17.64 -10.79
CA GLN A 6 -0.85 17.51 -9.84
C GLN A 6 -1.66 16.24 -10.06
N ASP A 7 -2.10 15.96 -11.29
CA ASP A 7 -2.87 14.76 -11.59
C ASP A 7 -2.06 13.48 -11.37
N ARG A 8 -0.78 13.48 -11.72
CA ARG A 8 0.10 12.32 -11.48
C ARG A 8 0.29 12.04 -9.99
N VAL A 9 0.55 13.07 -9.19
CA VAL A 9 0.72 12.90 -7.73
C VAL A 9 -0.58 12.45 -7.08
N ILE A 10 -1.72 13.07 -7.41
CA ILE A 10 -3.03 12.68 -6.89
C ILE A 10 -3.34 11.23 -7.28
N ASN A 11 -3.10 10.83 -8.53
CA ASN A 11 -3.32 9.45 -8.98
C ASN A 11 -2.43 8.46 -8.22
N THR A 12 -1.16 8.79 -8.00
CA THR A 12 -0.25 7.98 -7.19
C THR A 12 -0.80 7.83 -5.78
N CYS A 13 -1.13 8.92 -5.09
CA CYS A 13 -1.71 8.89 -3.75
C CYS A 13 -3.02 8.07 -3.71
N TYR A 14 -3.88 8.23 -4.71
CA TYR A 14 -5.15 7.50 -4.83
C TYR A 14 -4.95 5.99 -4.93
N ARG A 15 -3.89 5.50 -5.60
CA ARG A 15 -3.58 4.07 -5.67
C ARG A 15 -3.40 3.44 -4.28
N PHE A 16 -2.85 4.18 -3.33
CA PHE A 16 -2.64 3.73 -1.95
C PHE A 16 -3.83 4.00 -1.04
N LEU A 17 -4.46 5.18 -1.17
CA LEU A 17 -5.45 5.67 -0.23
C LEU A 17 -6.87 5.24 -0.56
N LYS A 18 -7.18 4.96 -1.83
CA LYS A 18 -8.51 4.59 -2.35
C LYS A 18 -9.63 5.58 -1.99
N SER A 19 -9.27 6.81 -1.61
CA SER A 19 -10.17 7.93 -1.33
C SER A 19 -9.65 9.15 -2.08
N ARG A 20 -10.51 9.80 -2.87
CA ARG A 20 -10.11 10.96 -3.68
C ARG A 20 -9.84 12.19 -2.81
N GLU A 21 -10.60 12.35 -1.73
CA GLU A 21 -10.41 13.41 -0.74
C GLU A 21 -9.05 13.24 -0.04
N ASP A 22 -8.82 12.08 0.59
CA ASP A 22 -7.54 11.78 1.26
C ASP A 22 -6.36 11.91 0.27
N ALA A 23 -6.52 11.48 -0.98
CA ALA A 23 -5.47 11.59 -2.00
C ALA A 23 -5.17 13.03 -2.39
N THR A 24 -6.18 13.90 -2.44
CA THR A 24 -5.99 15.32 -2.73
C THR A 24 -5.27 16.01 -1.57
N ASP A 25 -5.66 15.71 -0.33
CA ASP A 25 -5.01 16.26 0.87
C ASP A 25 -3.54 15.83 0.98
N VAL A 26 -3.28 14.54 0.79
CA VAL A 26 -1.91 14.02 0.81
C VAL A 26 -1.09 14.58 -0.36
N ALA A 27 -1.67 14.76 -1.54
CA ALA A 27 -0.98 15.39 -2.66
C ALA A 27 -0.54 16.83 -2.33
N GLN A 28 -1.34 17.60 -1.58
CA GLN A 28 -0.91 18.92 -1.11
C GLN A 28 0.29 18.83 -0.16
N GLU A 29 0.29 17.88 0.79
CA GLU A 29 1.46 17.62 1.65
C GLU A 29 2.71 17.26 0.84
N VAL A 30 2.55 16.52 -0.26
CA VAL A 30 3.63 16.18 -1.19
C VAL A 30 4.17 17.42 -1.87
N PHE A 31 3.33 18.27 -2.46
CA PHE A 31 3.78 19.48 -3.13
C PHE A 31 4.50 20.44 -2.18
N MET A 32 4.01 20.59 -0.95
CA MET A 32 4.70 21.37 0.07
C MET A 32 6.07 20.81 0.41
N GLN A 33 6.21 19.49 0.53
CA GLN A 33 7.50 18.83 0.79
C GLN A 33 8.45 19.00 -0.39
N VAL A 34 7.96 18.78 -1.62
CA VAL A 34 8.72 18.95 -2.86
C VAL A 34 9.26 20.36 -2.95
N TYR A 35 8.42 21.38 -2.75
CA TYR A 35 8.84 22.78 -2.80
C TYR A 35 9.91 23.10 -1.75
N LYS A 36 9.74 22.62 -0.51
CA LYS A 36 10.71 22.85 0.59
C LYS A 36 12.06 22.16 0.39
N SER A 37 12.08 21.05 -0.32
CA SER A 37 13.28 20.22 -0.48
C SER A 37 13.83 20.25 -1.91
N LEU A 38 13.30 21.14 -2.77
CA LEU A 38 13.70 21.21 -4.18
C LEU A 38 15.17 21.65 -4.31
N ASP A 39 15.60 22.59 -3.47
CA ASP A 39 16.97 23.09 -3.47
C ASP A 39 17.99 22.03 -3.01
N ASP A 40 17.54 21.04 -2.23
CA ASP A 40 18.35 19.91 -1.77
C ASP A 40 18.36 18.75 -2.77
N PHE A 41 17.63 18.85 -3.89
CA PHE A 41 17.55 17.79 -4.88
C PHE A 41 18.86 17.65 -5.66
N ARG A 42 19.61 16.58 -5.35
CA ARG A 42 20.96 16.32 -5.91
C ARG A 42 21.00 15.80 -7.35
N GLY A 43 19.86 15.55 -7.98
CA GLY A 43 19.81 15.06 -9.37
C GLY A 43 20.27 13.60 -9.57
N GLU A 44 20.39 12.82 -8.49
CA GLU A 44 20.79 11.41 -8.53
C GLU A 44 19.71 10.48 -9.14
N SER A 45 18.51 11.00 -9.37
CA SER A 45 17.39 10.32 -10.04
C SER A 45 16.60 11.32 -10.90
N GLN A 46 15.64 10.86 -11.69
CA GLN A 46 14.72 11.78 -12.36
C GLN A 46 13.84 12.49 -11.32
N LEU A 47 13.53 13.78 -11.54
CA LEU A 47 12.66 14.56 -10.65
C LEU A 47 11.30 13.89 -10.44
N SER A 48 10.73 13.25 -11.48
CA SER A 48 9.50 12.47 -11.40
C SER A 48 9.61 11.29 -10.44
N THR A 49 10.74 10.57 -10.43
CA THR A 49 11.00 9.46 -9.52
C THR A 49 11.10 9.96 -8.08
N TRP A 50 11.78 11.09 -7.87
CA TRP A 50 11.90 11.72 -6.56
C TRP A 50 10.55 12.19 -6.00
N ILE A 51 9.72 12.85 -6.82
CA ILE A 51 8.35 13.26 -6.43
C ILE A 51 7.47 12.04 -6.15
N TYR A 52 7.58 10.99 -6.98
CA TYR A 52 6.86 9.73 -6.76
C TYR A 52 7.22 9.13 -5.40
N ARG A 53 8.52 9.07 -5.06
CA ARG A 53 8.99 8.59 -3.76
C ARG A 53 8.34 9.34 -2.60
N ILE A 54 8.35 10.68 -2.65
CA ILE A 54 7.70 11.51 -1.62
C ILE A 54 6.19 11.19 -1.54
N SER A 55 5.54 11.01 -2.69
CA SER A 55 4.11 10.68 -2.78
C SER A 55 3.76 9.37 -2.08
N VAL A 56 4.56 8.32 -2.31
CA VAL A 56 4.38 7.03 -1.65
C VAL A 56 4.61 7.14 -0.16
N THR A 57 5.72 7.75 0.28
CA THR A 57 6.05 7.89 1.70
C THR A 57 4.93 8.62 2.45
N LYS A 58 4.46 9.77 1.92
CA LYS A 58 3.37 10.54 2.53
C LYS A 58 2.06 9.75 2.58
N SER A 59 1.74 8.98 1.54
CA SER A 59 0.54 8.13 1.51
C SER A 59 0.59 7.02 2.55
N LEU A 60 1.74 6.36 2.70
CA LEU A 60 1.93 5.32 3.72
C LEU A 60 1.87 5.90 5.13
N ASP A 61 2.48 7.06 5.36
CA ASP A 61 2.41 7.75 6.65
C ASP A 61 0.98 8.18 7.00
N PHE A 62 0.21 8.66 6.02
CA PHE A 62 -1.20 8.92 6.20
C PHE A 62 -1.98 7.67 6.62
N ILE A 63 -1.78 6.53 5.94
CA ILE A 63 -2.42 5.25 6.29
C ILE A 63 -2.06 4.84 7.73
N ARG A 64 -0.78 4.96 8.12
CA ARG A 64 -0.32 4.66 9.48
C ARG A 64 -0.99 5.57 10.52
N ARG A 65 -1.08 6.88 10.25
CA ARG A 65 -1.76 7.85 11.13
C ARG A 65 -3.25 7.50 11.28
N LYS A 66 -3.95 7.27 10.16
CA LYS A 66 -5.38 6.91 10.13
C LYS A 66 -5.66 5.60 10.86
N ASN A 67 -4.84 4.57 10.67
CA ASN A 67 -4.96 3.30 11.39
C ASN A 67 -4.71 3.44 12.89
N ARG A 68 -3.75 4.27 13.30
CA ARG A 68 -3.50 4.57 14.72
C ARG A 68 -4.68 5.30 15.35
N GLN A 69 -5.24 6.29 14.67
CA GLN A 69 -6.44 7.01 15.12
C GLN A 69 -7.64 6.09 15.25
N ARG A 70 -7.88 5.20 14.28
CA ARG A 70 -8.93 4.17 14.36
C ARG A 70 -8.74 3.26 15.58
N ARG A 71 -7.53 2.76 15.83
CA ARG A 71 -7.23 1.94 17.01
C ARG A 71 -7.47 2.70 18.32
N LEU A 72 -7.07 3.97 18.41
CA LEU A 72 -7.32 4.80 19.60
C LEU A 72 -8.82 5.10 19.79
N GLY A 73 -9.56 5.30 18.69
CA GLY A 73 -11.01 5.40 18.68
C GLY A 73 -11.68 4.12 19.17
N SER A 74 -11.25 2.96 18.68
CA SER A 74 -11.73 1.64 19.13
C SER A 74 -11.39 1.37 20.60
N VAL A 75 -10.23 1.81 21.10
CA VAL A 75 -9.90 1.72 22.55
C VAL A 75 -10.82 2.62 23.38
N LYS A 76 -11.21 3.80 22.88
CA LYS A 76 -12.26 4.63 23.51
C LYS A 76 -13.63 3.94 23.47
N THR A 77 -13.97 3.26 22.38
CA THR A 77 -15.22 2.49 22.22
C THR A 77 -15.27 1.26 23.16
N ILE A 78 -14.15 0.55 23.33
CA ILE A 78 -14.01 -0.57 24.28
C ILE A 78 -14.16 -0.12 25.74
N LEU A 79 -13.79 1.13 26.04
CA LEU A 79 -13.99 1.76 27.37
C LEU A 79 -15.41 2.31 27.60
N GLY A 80 -16.35 2.11 26.66
CA GLY A 80 -17.77 2.41 26.85
C GLY A 80 -18.48 2.84 25.56
N LEU A 81 -19.38 1.98 25.08
CA LEU A 81 -20.34 2.12 23.96
C LEU A 81 -19.78 1.93 22.53
N GLY A 82 -20.04 0.75 21.95
CA GLY A 82 -20.16 0.58 20.50
C GLY A 82 -19.81 -0.81 19.99
N SER A 83 -20.80 -1.46 19.37
CA SER A 83 -20.82 -2.83 18.82
C SER A 83 -19.66 -3.16 17.88
N GLU A 84 -19.18 -4.40 18.01
CA GLU A 84 -18.28 -5.06 17.05
C GLU A 84 -18.86 -5.00 15.63
N LEU A 85 -18.06 -4.55 14.66
CA LEU A 85 -18.39 -4.61 13.24
C LEU A 85 -17.57 -5.75 12.62
N ASN A 86 -18.30 -6.77 12.17
CA ASN A 86 -17.85 -7.88 11.34
C ASN A 86 -17.15 -7.36 10.07
N ASP A 87 -15.85 -7.61 9.94
CA ASP A 87 -15.13 -7.52 8.66
C ASP A 87 -15.15 -8.91 7.98
N LEU A 88 -16.30 -9.25 7.41
CA LEU A 88 -16.41 -10.27 6.35
C LEU A 88 -16.95 -9.55 5.10
N PRO A 89 -16.29 -9.64 3.93
CA PRO A 89 -16.86 -9.10 2.71
C PRO A 89 -18.10 -9.90 2.31
N ASP A 90 -19.18 -9.17 2.08
CA ASP A 90 -20.50 -9.62 1.65
C ASP A 90 -20.45 -10.26 0.24
N ASN A 91 -21.24 -11.31 0.07
CA ASN A 91 -21.27 -12.17 -1.10
C ASN A 91 -22.47 -11.80 -1.98
N SER A 92 -22.27 -10.97 -3.01
CA SER A 92 -23.27 -10.82 -4.07
C SER A 92 -22.66 -10.24 -5.36
N GLY A 93 -22.73 -11.02 -6.45
CA GLY A 93 -22.38 -10.54 -7.79
C GLY A 93 -21.93 -11.65 -8.74
N SER A 94 -22.88 -12.43 -9.26
CA SER A 94 -22.70 -13.48 -10.27
C SER A 94 -22.42 -12.89 -11.66
N THR A 95 -21.41 -13.38 -12.41
CA THR A 95 -21.29 -13.39 -13.91
C THR A 95 -19.93 -13.95 -14.38
N PRO A 96 -19.78 -14.47 -15.64
CA PRO A 96 -19.85 -15.87 -16.08
C PRO A 96 -18.49 -16.62 -16.09
N GLU A 97 -18.58 -17.95 -16.08
CA GLU A 97 -17.59 -19.00 -15.71
C GLU A 97 -16.22 -19.06 -16.45
N GLY A 98 -15.91 -18.13 -17.36
CA GLY A 98 -14.62 -18.09 -18.06
C GLY A 98 -13.56 -17.20 -17.41
N ASP A 99 -13.99 -16.08 -16.81
CA ASP A 99 -13.14 -15.08 -16.14
C ASP A 99 -13.00 -15.33 -14.62
N PHE A 100 -13.68 -16.36 -14.12
CA PHE A 100 -13.76 -16.68 -12.70
C PHE A 100 -12.39 -17.04 -12.11
N ASP A 101 -11.59 -17.81 -12.82
CA ASP A 101 -10.34 -18.35 -12.28
C ASP A 101 -9.32 -17.21 -12.04
N ASP A 102 -9.20 -16.25 -12.96
CA ASP A 102 -8.27 -15.12 -12.80
C ASP A 102 -8.77 -14.07 -11.80
N ALA A 103 -10.08 -13.78 -11.79
CA ALA A 103 -10.67 -12.87 -10.81
C ALA A 103 -10.59 -13.44 -9.39
N GLU A 104 -10.81 -14.74 -9.23
CA GLU A 104 -10.74 -15.45 -7.96
C GLU A 104 -9.30 -15.60 -7.48
N ARG A 105 -8.35 -15.96 -8.35
CA ARG A 105 -6.91 -15.93 -8.04
C ARG A 105 -6.45 -14.55 -7.62
N GLY A 106 -6.90 -13.49 -8.31
CA GLY A 106 -6.63 -12.11 -7.95
C GLY A 106 -7.16 -11.74 -6.56
N ARG A 107 -8.38 -12.17 -6.23
CA ARG A 107 -8.98 -11.98 -4.90
C ARG A 107 -8.19 -12.72 -3.81
N ILE A 108 -7.83 -13.99 -4.04
CA ILE A 108 -7.06 -14.80 -3.08
C ILE A 108 -5.67 -14.20 -2.84
N LEU A 109 -5.00 -13.74 -3.91
CA LEU A 109 -3.71 -13.08 -3.81
C LEU A 109 -3.81 -11.77 -3.01
N SER A 110 -4.81 -10.94 -3.32
CA SER A 110 -5.08 -9.70 -2.59
C SER A 110 -5.33 -9.95 -1.10
N TRP A 111 -6.15 -10.96 -0.78
CA TRP A 111 -6.38 -11.40 0.59
C TRP A 111 -5.09 -11.86 1.26
N ALA A 112 -4.28 -12.71 0.62
CA ALA A 112 -3.05 -13.24 1.20
C ALA A 112 -2.02 -12.12 1.47
N VAL A 113 -1.92 -11.14 0.56
CA VAL A 113 -1.09 -9.93 0.71
C VAL A 113 -1.61 -9.06 1.86
N SER A 114 -2.93 -8.92 2.04
CA SER A 114 -3.52 -8.15 3.15
C SER A 114 -3.13 -8.70 4.53
N LYS A 115 -2.89 -10.01 4.63
CA LYS A 115 -2.52 -10.69 5.89
C LYS A 115 -1.01 -10.68 6.18
N LEU A 116 -0.20 -10.06 5.34
CA LEU A 116 1.23 -9.87 5.62
C LEU A 116 1.45 -8.75 6.65
N PRO A 117 2.55 -8.80 7.43
CA PRO A 117 3.04 -7.64 8.17
C PRO A 117 3.20 -6.43 7.24
N GLU A 118 2.89 -5.24 7.74
CA GLU A 118 2.82 -4.01 6.93
C GLU A 118 4.09 -3.77 6.10
N SER A 119 5.28 -3.85 6.71
CA SER A 119 6.54 -3.63 6.01
C SER A 119 6.80 -4.65 4.90
N GLN A 120 6.32 -5.89 5.04
CA GLN A 120 6.44 -6.93 4.01
C GLN A 120 5.44 -6.68 2.87
N ARG A 121 4.20 -6.31 3.21
CA ARG A 121 3.16 -5.96 2.23
C ARG A 121 3.62 -4.78 1.37
N VAL A 122 4.10 -3.70 1.98
CA VAL A 122 4.57 -2.52 1.25
C VAL A 122 5.74 -2.88 0.35
N ALA A 123 6.75 -3.61 0.84
CA ALA A 123 7.88 -4.03 0.01
C ALA A 123 7.43 -4.87 -1.20
N ILE A 124 6.53 -5.84 -1.00
CA ILE A 124 5.98 -6.65 -2.11
C ILE A 124 5.18 -5.79 -3.09
N THR A 125 4.36 -4.86 -2.61
CA THR A 125 3.59 -3.96 -3.48
C THR A 125 4.51 -3.12 -4.35
N LEU A 126 5.52 -2.48 -3.75
CA LEU A 126 6.47 -1.65 -4.50
C LEU A 126 7.30 -2.46 -5.50
N SER A 127 7.72 -3.67 -5.14
CA SER A 127 8.53 -4.53 -6.01
C SER A 127 7.73 -5.16 -7.14
N ASN A 128 6.55 -5.73 -6.87
CA ASN A 128 5.83 -6.57 -7.84
C ASN A 128 4.76 -5.81 -8.64
N TYR A 129 4.09 -4.81 -8.04
CA TYR A 129 3.01 -4.09 -8.69
C TYR A 129 3.49 -2.80 -9.37
N GLU A 130 4.52 -2.17 -8.79
CA GLU A 130 5.06 -0.89 -9.29
C GLU A 130 6.49 -1.03 -9.86
N SER A 131 7.04 -2.25 -9.88
CA SER A 131 8.32 -2.62 -10.51
C SER A 131 9.55 -1.83 -10.05
N TYR A 132 9.57 -1.33 -8.81
CA TYR A 132 10.72 -0.63 -8.25
C TYR A 132 11.92 -1.56 -7.99
N THR A 133 13.12 -1.03 -8.19
CA THR A 133 14.37 -1.69 -7.80
C THR A 133 14.50 -1.76 -6.27
N ASN A 134 15.29 -2.70 -5.76
CA ASN A 134 15.53 -2.80 -4.31
C ASN A 134 16.13 -1.51 -3.74
N GLN A 135 16.94 -0.79 -4.51
CA GLN A 135 17.50 0.50 -4.12
C GLN A 135 16.41 1.56 -3.97
N GLU A 136 15.52 1.70 -4.93
CA GLU A 136 14.41 2.67 -4.85
C GLU A 136 13.47 2.34 -3.70
N ILE A 137 13.20 1.05 -3.45
CA ILE A 137 12.40 0.62 -2.29
C ILE A 137 13.11 0.95 -0.99
N ALA A 138 14.44 0.78 -0.92
CA ALA A 138 15.23 1.10 0.26
C ALA A 138 15.15 2.59 0.57
N ASP A 139 15.25 3.42 -0.47
CA ASP A 139 15.08 4.86 -0.37
C ASP A 139 13.65 5.26 0.05
N ILE A 140 12.61 4.64 -0.54
CA ILE A 140 11.20 4.90 -0.19
C ILE A 140 10.92 4.55 1.28
N LEU A 141 11.43 3.39 1.72
CA LEU A 141 11.23 2.87 3.07
C LEU A 141 12.22 3.43 4.09
N GLN A 142 13.18 4.27 3.66
CA GLN A 142 14.24 4.83 4.49
C GLN A 142 14.99 3.73 5.27
N THR A 143 15.39 2.69 4.56
CA THR A 143 16.08 1.50 5.11
C THR A 143 17.21 1.05 4.18
N SER A 144 17.95 0.02 4.56
CA SER A 144 19.03 -0.51 3.70
C SER A 144 18.49 -1.44 2.61
N VAL A 145 19.20 -1.55 1.49
CA VAL A 145 18.88 -2.52 0.42
C VAL A 145 18.80 -3.94 0.98
N SER A 146 19.73 -4.31 1.86
CA SER A 146 19.73 -5.61 2.54
C SER A 146 18.47 -5.82 3.40
N ALA A 147 17.97 -4.78 4.07
CA ALA A 147 16.72 -4.86 4.82
C ALA A 147 15.51 -5.04 3.89
N VAL A 148 15.49 -4.39 2.71
CA VAL A 148 14.47 -4.60 1.68
C VAL A 148 14.50 -6.02 1.16
N GLU A 149 15.66 -6.55 0.80
CA GLU A 149 15.81 -7.94 0.33
C GLU A 149 15.29 -8.94 1.37
N ALA A 150 15.62 -8.71 2.64
CA ALA A 150 15.11 -9.52 3.73
C ALA A 150 13.57 -9.40 3.90
N LEU A 151 13.00 -8.20 3.71
CA LEU A 151 11.55 -7.99 3.72
C LEU A 151 10.86 -8.72 2.55
N LEU A 152 11.40 -8.62 1.34
CA LEU A 152 10.89 -9.28 0.15
C LEU A 152 10.97 -10.79 0.28
N HIS A 153 12.12 -11.31 0.72
CA HIS A 153 12.29 -12.75 0.95
C HIS A 153 11.29 -13.29 1.96
N ARG A 154 11.19 -12.68 3.14
CA ARG A 154 10.22 -13.07 4.17
C ARG A 154 8.78 -12.92 3.70
N GLY A 155 8.47 -11.84 2.98
CA GLY A 155 7.16 -11.58 2.41
C GLY A 155 6.75 -12.69 1.43
N ARG A 156 7.61 -13.03 0.46
CA ARG A 156 7.35 -14.09 -0.53
C ARG A 156 7.16 -15.45 0.15
N LYS A 157 8.00 -15.78 1.14
CA LYS A 157 7.85 -17.00 1.93
C LYS A 157 6.50 -17.06 2.66
N ASN A 158 6.13 -15.99 3.38
CA ASN A 158 4.87 -15.92 4.09
C ASN A 158 3.66 -15.97 3.16
N LEU A 159 3.75 -15.33 1.99
CA LEU A 159 2.71 -15.36 0.98
C LEU A 159 2.53 -16.79 0.44
N GLY A 160 3.63 -17.46 0.08
CA GLY A 160 3.63 -18.86 -0.36
C GLY A 160 3.01 -19.79 0.69
N SER A 161 3.40 -19.68 1.96
CA SER A 161 2.82 -20.50 3.03
C SER A 161 1.32 -20.25 3.23
N ARG A 162 0.83 -19.01 3.03
CA ARG A 162 -0.61 -18.69 3.14
C ARG A 162 -1.41 -19.22 1.97
N LEU A 163 -0.91 -19.04 0.75
CA LEU A 163 -1.52 -19.57 -0.46
C LEU A 163 -1.58 -21.10 -0.42
N GLN A 164 -0.49 -21.75 -0.02
CA GLN A 164 -0.45 -23.20 0.15
C GLN A 164 -1.52 -23.70 1.13
N LYS A 165 -1.64 -23.06 2.31
CA LYS A 165 -2.71 -23.40 3.26
C LYS A 165 -4.10 -23.22 2.67
N TYR A 166 -4.34 -22.13 1.94
CA TYR A 166 -5.62 -21.89 1.29
C TYR A 166 -5.98 -23.00 0.30
N PHE A 167 -5.07 -23.35 -0.61
CA PHE A 167 -5.30 -24.43 -1.57
C PHE A 167 -5.41 -25.81 -0.92
N THR A 168 -4.65 -26.09 0.15
CA THR A 168 -4.74 -27.37 0.87
C THR A 168 -6.02 -27.49 1.72
N THR A 169 -6.56 -26.39 2.24
CA THR A 169 -7.80 -26.39 3.04
C THR A 169 -9.06 -26.27 2.18
N GLY A 170 -9.00 -25.60 1.03
CA GLY A 170 -10.13 -25.46 0.09
C GLY A 170 -10.32 -26.65 -0.88
N LEU A 171 -9.40 -27.63 -0.90
CA LEU A 171 -9.51 -28.88 -1.67
C LEU A 171 -10.17 -30.02 -0.87
N LYS A 172 -10.83 -29.75 0.25
CA LYS A 172 -11.62 -30.72 1.03
C LYS A 172 -13.10 -30.40 0.97
#